data_AF-A0A178ANM2-F1
#
_entry.id   AF-A0A178ANM2-F1
#
_cell.length_a   1.000
_cell.length_b   1.000
_cell.length_c   1.000
_cell.angle_alpha   90.00
_cell.angle_beta   90.00
_cell.angle_gamma   90.00
#
_symmetry.space_group_name_H-M   'P 1'
#
loop_
_entity.id
_entity.type
_entity.pdbx_description
1 polymer ?
#
loop_
_entity_poly.entity_id
_entity_poly.type
_entity_poly.pdbx_seq_one_letter_code
_entity_poly.pdbx_strand_id
1 'polypeptide(L)'
;MENPENEWKQGWKPNNRPQSTVAKNFMTELDSLFKLDGDLDSLDRTLHEKKQAVSTQTQELEALEARLRAAEDRLKQAKTNSPPRRTDSQRRSPLEGAFAPQDKARLDGPASPLAQKTAHAMSNTTGAVPTTPASQNSADYVLVERPASSRTVEAEKA
;
A
#
# COMPACT_ATOMS: atom_id res chain seq x y z
N MET A 1 -16.86 -69.44 9.59
CA MET A 1 -17.67 -68.26 9.23
C MET A 1 -16.69 -67.13 8.96
N GLU A 2 -16.33 -66.92 7.70
CA GLU A 2 -15.48 -65.80 7.30
C GLU A 2 -16.34 -64.53 7.32
N ASN A 3 -15.85 -63.47 7.99
CA ASN A 3 -16.56 -62.21 8.15
C ASN A 3 -16.60 -61.43 6.82
N PRO A 4 -17.79 -61.13 6.25
CA PRO A 4 -17.94 -60.43 4.98
C PRO A 4 -17.61 -58.92 5.05
N GLU A 5 -17.37 -58.38 6.24
CA GLU A 5 -17.09 -56.95 6.48
C GLU A 5 -15.67 -56.52 6.04
N ASN A 6 -14.78 -57.47 5.71
CA ASN A 6 -13.36 -57.18 5.43
C ASN A 6 -12.98 -57.08 3.95
N GLU A 7 -13.89 -57.37 3.02
CA GLU A 7 -13.59 -57.38 1.58
C GLU A 7 -13.30 -55.97 1.01
N TRP A 8 -13.92 -54.93 1.57
CA TRP A 8 -13.78 -53.55 1.07
C TRP A 8 -12.47 -52.86 1.49
N LYS A 9 -11.70 -53.44 2.42
CA LYS A 9 -10.43 -52.87 2.90
C LYS A 9 -9.21 -53.33 2.12
N GLN A 10 -9.38 -54.21 1.14
CA GLN A 10 -8.32 -54.54 0.20
C GLN A 10 -8.17 -53.37 -0.78
N GLY A 11 -7.41 -52.36 -0.37
CA GLY A 11 -7.04 -51.23 -1.22
C GLY A 11 -6.49 -51.73 -2.56
N TRP A 12 -6.75 -50.96 -3.62
CA TRP A 12 -6.28 -51.27 -4.96
C TRP A 12 -4.75 -51.45 -4.94
N LYS A 13 -4.29 -52.66 -5.31
CA LYS A 13 -2.87 -52.95 -5.49
C LYS A 13 -2.53 -52.80 -6.98
N PRO A 14 -1.60 -51.91 -7.35
CA PRO A 14 -1.16 -51.81 -8.73
C PRO A 14 -0.55 -53.15 -9.17
N ASN A 15 -1.17 -53.77 -10.17
CA ASN A 15 -0.59 -54.95 -10.82
C ASN A 15 0.63 -54.48 -11.64
N ASN A 16 1.72 -55.26 -11.66
CA ASN A 16 2.96 -54.99 -12.44
C ASN A 16 2.77 -55.03 -13.97
N ARG A 17 1.55 -54.82 -14.47
CA ARG A 17 1.24 -54.70 -15.89
C ARG A 17 1.58 -53.26 -16.33
N PRO A 18 2.20 -53.07 -17.50
CA PRO A 18 2.50 -51.74 -18.00
C PRO A 18 1.20 -50.95 -18.24
N GLN A 19 1.11 -49.76 -17.67
CA GLN A 19 0.04 -48.81 -17.96
C GLN A 19 0.18 -48.30 -19.41
N SER A 20 -0.94 -48.16 -20.12
CA SER A 20 -0.94 -47.70 -21.50
C SER A 20 -0.38 -46.27 -21.63
N THR A 21 0.35 -46.00 -22.71
CA THR A 21 0.89 -44.66 -23.01
C THR A 21 -0.21 -43.61 -23.07
N VAL A 22 -1.38 -43.96 -23.64
CA VAL A 22 -2.55 -43.07 -23.70
C VAL A 22 -3.04 -42.71 -22.30
N ALA A 23 -3.14 -43.68 -21.38
CA ALA A 23 -3.56 -43.41 -20.01
C ALA A 23 -2.52 -42.57 -19.25
N LYS A 24 -1.22 -42.77 -19.51
CA LYS A 24 -0.18 -41.92 -18.92
C LYS A 24 -0.31 -40.47 -19.38
N ASN A 25 -0.44 -40.25 -20.70
CA ASN A 25 -0.61 -38.91 -21.27
C ASN A 25 -1.89 -38.24 -20.75
N PHE A 26 -2.99 -38.99 -20.67
CA PHE A 26 -4.26 -38.50 -20.14
C PHE A 26 -4.15 -38.13 -18.65
N MET A 27 -3.46 -38.94 -17.83
CA MET A 27 -3.23 -38.59 -16.42
C MET A 27 -2.38 -37.32 -16.30
N THR A 28 -1.30 -37.18 -17.08
CA THR A 28 -0.49 -35.96 -17.09
C THR A 28 -1.30 -34.73 -17.51
N GLU A 29 -2.23 -34.87 -18.45
CA GLU A 29 -3.13 -33.80 -18.86
C GLU A 29 -4.10 -33.42 -17.73
N LEU A 30 -4.64 -34.40 -17.00
CA LEU A 30 -5.47 -34.15 -15.82
C LEU A 30 -4.66 -33.49 -14.69
N ASP A 31 -3.46 -33.99 -14.41
CA ASP A 31 -2.58 -33.42 -13.39
C ASP A 31 -2.24 -31.95 -13.73
N SER A 32 -2.06 -31.63 -15.02
CA SER A 32 -1.86 -30.27 -15.51
C SER A 32 -3.14 -29.41 -15.43
N LEU A 33 -4.29 -29.92 -15.85
CA LEU A 33 -5.59 -29.23 -15.82
C LEU A 33 -6.00 -28.86 -14.40
N PHE A 34 -5.81 -29.79 -13.46
CA PHE A 34 -6.14 -29.61 -12.06
C PHE A 34 -4.96 -29.09 -11.23
N LYS A 35 -3.81 -28.82 -11.87
CA LYS A 35 -2.57 -28.35 -11.24
C LYS A 35 -2.20 -29.15 -9.99
N LEU A 36 -2.40 -30.47 -10.05
CA LEU A 36 -2.18 -31.39 -8.94
C LEU A 36 -0.68 -31.58 -8.63
N ASP A 37 0.21 -31.10 -9.51
CA ASP A 37 1.67 -31.11 -9.37
C ASP A 37 2.22 -30.12 -8.30
N GLY A 38 1.53 -29.98 -7.17
CA GLY A 38 2.03 -29.23 -6.01
C GLY A 38 1.80 -27.71 -6.02
N ASP A 39 1.06 -27.16 -6.99
CA ASP A 39 0.70 -25.72 -7.01
C ASP A 39 -0.40 -25.37 -5.99
N LEU A 40 -1.12 -26.37 -5.46
CA LEU A 40 -2.18 -26.12 -4.48
C LEU A 40 -1.61 -25.65 -3.14
N ASP A 41 -0.53 -26.27 -2.68
CA ASP A 41 0.11 -25.91 -1.40
C ASP A 41 0.82 -24.55 -1.49
N SER A 42 1.44 -24.23 -2.63
CA SER A 42 2.00 -22.89 -2.88
C SER A 42 0.91 -21.83 -2.96
N LEU A 43 -0.22 -22.14 -3.60
CA LEU A 43 -1.36 -21.23 -3.69
C LEU A 43 -1.96 -20.97 -2.30
N ASP A 44 -2.15 -22.01 -1.49
CA ASP A 44 -2.68 -21.87 -0.12
C ASP A 44 -1.75 -21.02 0.75
N ARG A 45 -0.44 -21.26 0.69
CA ARG A 45 0.55 -20.44 1.38
C ARG A 45 0.50 -18.98 0.93
N THR A 46 0.47 -18.76 -0.38
CA THR A 46 0.42 -17.40 -0.95
C THR A 46 -0.85 -16.67 -0.55
N LEU A 47 -1.98 -17.38 -0.52
CA LEU A 47 -3.27 -16.85 -0.05
C LEU A 47 -3.15 -16.43 1.42
N HIS A 48 -2.65 -17.31 2.29
CA HIS A 48 -2.44 -17.00 3.70
C HIS A 48 -1.56 -15.78 3.90
N GLU A 49 -0.40 -15.71 3.23
CA GLU A 49 0.52 -14.57 3.29
C GLU A 49 -0.17 -13.27 2.84
N LYS A 50 -0.89 -13.31 1.71
CA LYS A 50 -1.62 -12.14 1.19
C LYS A 50 -2.76 -11.71 2.12
N LYS A 51 -3.49 -12.65 2.71
CA LYS A 51 -4.57 -12.37 3.67
C LYS A 51 -4.03 -11.63 4.89
N GLN A 52 -2.89 -12.07 5.42
CA GLN A 52 -2.22 -11.39 6.53
C GLN A 52 -1.82 -9.97 6.14
N ALA A 53 -1.16 -9.80 4.99
CA ALA A 53 -0.73 -8.49 4.50
C ALA A 53 -1.91 -7.52 4.27
N VAL A 54 -3.01 -8.00 3.70
CA VAL A 54 -4.22 -7.17 3.51
C VAL A 54 -4.83 -6.81 4.87
N SER A 55 -4.92 -7.75 5.80
CA SER A 55 -5.46 -7.49 7.14
C SER A 55 -4.67 -6.42 7.88
N THR A 56 -3.33 -6.47 7.82
CA THR A 56 -2.48 -5.45 8.46
C THR A 56 -2.63 -4.09 7.80
N GLN A 57 -2.65 -4.05 6.46
CA GLN A 57 -2.84 -2.79 5.73
C GLN A 57 -4.22 -2.16 6.01
N THR A 58 -5.28 -2.97 6.09
CA THR A 58 -6.61 -2.47 6.44
C THR A 58 -6.63 -1.86 7.84
N GLN A 59 -5.99 -2.50 8.82
CA GLN A 59 -5.90 -1.97 10.19
C GLN A 59 -5.15 -0.62 10.23
N GLU A 60 -4.05 -0.51 9.49
CA GLU A 60 -3.28 0.74 9.40
C GLU A 60 -4.08 1.86 8.74
N LEU A 61 -4.81 1.56 7.66
CA LEU A 61 -5.68 2.52 6.98
C LEU A 61 -6.81 2.99 7.89
N GLU A 62 -7.46 2.08 8.62
CA GLU A 62 -8.50 2.43 9.58
C GLU A 62 -7.97 3.37 10.68
N ALA A 63 -6.77 3.10 11.21
CA ALA A 63 -6.13 3.96 12.20
C ALA A 63 -5.82 5.37 11.64
N LEU A 64 -5.37 5.46 10.39
CA LEU A 64 -5.12 6.73 9.71
C LEU A 64 -6.42 7.51 9.47
N GLU A 65 -7.47 6.84 9.01
CA GLU A 65 -8.78 7.45 8.79
C GLU A 65 -9.38 7.97 10.10
N ALA A 66 -9.29 7.21 11.19
CA ALA A 66 -9.74 7.64 12.50
C ALA A 66 -9.00 8.90 12.98
N ARG A 67 -7.67 8.93 12.78
CA ARG A 67 -6.85 10.09 13.12
C ARG A 67 -7.21 11.32 12.29
N LEU A 68 -7.43 11.16 10.99
CA LEU A 68 -7.85 12.24 10.10
C LEU A 68 -9.22 12.79 10.53
N ARG A 69 -10.19 11.91 10.79
CA ARG A 69 -11.52 12.32 11.25
C ARG A 69 -11.46 13.09 12.57
N ALA A 70 -10.69 12.63 13.54
CA ALA A 70 -10.50 13.34 14.81
C ALA A 70 -9.85 14.72 14.64
N ALA A 71 -8.85 14.84 13.74
CA ALA A 71 -8.20 16.11 13.45
C ALA A 71 -9.15 17.08 12.72
N GLU A 72 -9.95 16.57 11.79
CA GLU A 72 -10.97 17.35 11.09
C GLU A 72 -12.03 17.90 12.05
N ASP A 73 -12.51 17.09 12.99
CA ASP A 73 -13.50 17.53 13.97
C ASP A 73 -12.93 18.61 14.89
N ARG A 74 -11.67 18.48 15.32
CA ARG A 74 -10.96 19.53 16.06
C ARG A 74 -10.81 20.82 15.24
N LEU A 75 -10.51 20.73 13.95
CA LEU A 75 -10.39 21.89 13.07
C LEU A 75 -11.75 22.57 12.84
N LYS A 76 -12.81 21.79 12.65
CA LYS A 76 -14.19 22.30 12.53
C LYS A 76 -14.59 23.05 13.80
N GLN A 77 -14.36 22.48 14.98
CA GLN A 77 -14.61 23.14 16.25
C GLN A 77 -13.78 24.42 16.42
N ALA A 78 -12.49 24.40 16.04
CA ALA A 78 -11.66 25.59 16.08
C ALA A 78 -12.15 26.67 15.11
N LYS A 79 -12.67 26.30 13.94
CA LYS A 79 -13.25 27.23 12.96
C LYS A 79 -14.56 27.83 13.45
N THR A 80 -15.42 27.05 14.12
CA THR A 80 -16.68 27.54 14.68
C THR A 80 -16.48 28.34 15.97
N ASN A 81 -15.46 28.01 16.77
CA ASN A 81 -15.16 28.64 18.06
C ASN A 81 -14.01 29.65 17.99
N SER A 82 -13.50 29.99 16.79
CA SER A 82 -12.45 31.00 16.64
C SER A 82 -13.03 32.39 16.93
N PRO A 83 -12.43 33.17 17.87
CA PRO A 83 -12.67 34.60 17.92
C PRO A 83 -12.30 35.24 16.56
N PRO A 84 -12.91 36.37 16.17
CA PRO A 84 -12.60 37.03 14.91
C PRO A 84 -11.09 37.28 14.83
N ARG A 85 -10.47 36.84 13.72
CA ARG A 85 -9.07 37.06 13.39
C ARG A 85 -8.77 38.55 13.55
N ARG A 86 -8.02 38.93 14.60
CA ARG A 86 -7.58 40.31 14.77
C ARG A 86 -6.75 40.66 13.55
N THR A 87 -7.23 41.60 12.74
CA THR A 87 -6.46 42.18 11.64
C THR A 87 -5.18 42.74 12.25
N ASP A 88 -4.03 42.17 11.86
CA ASP A 88 -2.71 42.57 12.38
C ASP A 88 -2.32 43.88 11.72
N SER A 89 -2.96 44.94 12.19
CA SER A 89 -2.59 46.32 11.96
C SER A 89 -2.72 46.99 13.31
N GLN A 90 -1.77 46.73 14.22
CA GLN A 90 -1.22 47.69 15.19
C GLN A 90 -0.17 47.00 16.09
N ARG A 91 1.09 47.32 15.78
CA ARG A 91 2.20 47.59 16.73
C ARG A 91 2.68 46.44 17.61
N ARG A 92 3.67 45.71 17.10
CA ARG A 92 4.71 45.11 17.96
C ARG A 92 5.81 46.17 18.20
N SER A 93 5.90 46.69 19.42
CA SER A 93 7.12 47.37 19.89
C SER A 93 8.20 46.31 20.18
N PRO A 94 9.48 46.52 19.80
CA PRO A 94 10.55 45.60 20.14
C PRO A 94 10.70 45.49 21.67
N LEU A 95 10.78 44.27 22.18
CA LEU A 95 11.05 43.97 23.58
C LEU A 95 12.53 44.26 23.86
N GLU A 96 12.82 45.46 24.34
CA GLU A 96 14.13 45.88 24.81
C GLU A 96 14.40 45.24 26.18
N GLY A 97 15.35 44.28 26.26
CA GLY A 97 15.77 43.72 27.56
C GLY A 97 16.31 42.28 27.59
N ALA A 98 17.14 41.85 26.64
CA ALA A 98 17.81 40.53 26.74
C ALA A 98 19.29 40.48 26.33
N PHE A 99 19.94 41.61 26.03
CA PHE A 99 21.39 41.63 25.75
C PHE A 99 22.04 42.87 26.37
N ALA A 100 23.06 42.65 27.20
CA ALA A 100 23.85 43.70 27.83
C ALA A 100 24.69 44.47 26.76
N PRO A 101 24.92 45.78 26.93
CA PRO A 101 25.71 46.58 26.00
C PRO A 101 27.19 46.48 26.39
N GLN A 102 27.89 45.45 25.91
CA GLN A 102 29.34 45.37 26.11
C GLN A 102 30.07 44.97 24.82
N ASP A 103 31.17 45.69 24.61
CA ASP A 103 32.27 45.45 23.67
C ASP A 103 32.16 45.98 22.23
N LYS A 104 32.35 47.31 22.14
CA LYS A 104 33.16 47.92 21.08
C LYS A 104 34.62 47.45 21.18
N ALA A 105 34.92 46.20 20.83
CA ALA A 105 36.29 45.73 20.58
C ALA A 105 36.28 44.36 19.91
N ARG A 106 36.15 44.33 18.58
CA ARG A 106 36.75 43.30 17.70
C ARG A 106 36.49 43.68 16.25
N LEU A 107 37.39 44.53 15.77
CA LEU A 107 37.80 44.54 14.38
C LEU A 107 38.25 43.12 13.99
N ASP A 108 37.85 42.69 12.79
CA ASP A 108 38.37 41.57 12.01
C ASP A 108 38.00 40.12 12.42
N GLY A 109 37.10 39.51 11.64
CA GLY A 109 37.00 38.05 11.50
C GLY A 109 35.60 37.50 11.21
N PRO A 110 35.35 36.83 10.05
CA PRO A 110 34.08 36.14 9.81
C PRO A 110 34.16 34.72 10.40
N ALA A 111 33.60 34.52 11.58
CA ALA A 111 33.43 33.18 12.14
C ALA A 111 32.04 33.03 12.76
N SER A 112 31.05 32.79 11.90
CA SER A 112 29.75 32.26 12.29
C SER A 112 29.92 30.79 12.74
N PRO A 113 29.36 30.36 13.89
CA PRO A 113 29.52 29.00 14.41
C PRO A 113 28.75 27.92 13.61
N LEU A 114 28.17 28.28 12.46
CA LEU A 114 27.44 27.34 11.60
C LEU A 114 28.34 26.56 10.63
N ALA A 115 29.65 26.84 10.59
CA ALA A 115 30.56 26.36 9.54
C ALA A 115 31.34 25.06 9.86
N GLN A 116 31.09 24.36 10.97
CA GLN A 116 31.93 23.22 11.38
C GLN A 116 31.38 21.81 11.13
N LYS A 117 30.32 21.61 10.33
CA LYS A 117 29.86 20.25 10.01
C LYS A 117 29.43 20.00 8.56
N THR A 118 30.14 20.60 7.61
CA THR A 118 30.07 20.22 6.19
C THR A 118 31.47 20.06 5.65
N ALA A 119 32.19 19.04 6.11
CA ALA A 119 33.51 18.71 5.59
C ALA A 119 33.73 17.20 5.41
N HIS A 120 32.68 16.41 5.13
CA HIS A 120 32.83 15.05 4.59
C HIS A 120 31.68 14.73 3.62
N ALA A 121 31.79 15.19 2.38
CA ALA A 121 31.33 14.47 1.19
C ALA A 121 31.71 15.29 -0.04
N MET A 122 32.76 14.84 -0.71
CA MET A 122 33.24 15.39 -1.95
C MET A 122 32.23 15.22 -3.08
N SER A 123 32.34 16.15 -4.04
CA SER A 123 32.22 15.93 -5.47
C SER A 123 30.83 15.91 -6.11
N ASN A 124 30.63 16.99 -6.87
CA ASN A 124 30.12 17.03 -8.23
C ASN A 124 28.62 17.23 -8.52
N THR A 125 28.42 18.34 -9.26
CA THR A 125 27.42 18.61 -10.32
C THR A 125 26.01 19.02 -9.91
N THR A 126 25.79 20.34 -9.94
CA THR A 126 24.77 21.05 -10.74
C THR A 126 23.41 20.37 -10.96
N GLY A 127 22.39 20.95 -10.32
CA GLY A 127 21.04 21.13 -10.89
C GLY A 127 20.26 19.88 -11.32
N ALA A 128 19.46 19.31 -10.42
CA ALA A 128 18.29 18.54 -10.80
C ALA A 128 17.26 18.49 -9.66
N VAL A 129 16.03 18.82 -10.01
CA VAL A 129 14.79 18.56 -9.26
C VAL A 129 14.76 17.05 -8.92
N PRO A 130 14.37 16.61 -7.71
CA PRO A 130 14.17 15.19 -7.47
C PRO A 130 13.07 14.69 -8.42
N THR A 131 13.45 13.82 -9.36
CA THR A 131 12.48 13.13 -10.21
C THR A 131 11.67 12.20 -9.33
N THR A 132 10.34 12.37 -9.36
CA THR A 132 9.39 11.40 -8.84
C THR A 132 9.73 10.01 -9.38
N PRO A 133 9.73 8.94 -8.56
CA PRO A 133 9.89 7.59 -9.08
C PRO A 133 8.76 7.34 -10.08
N ALA A 134 9.11 7.20 -11.35
CA ALA A 134 8.17 6.75 -12.36
C ALA A 134 7.77 5.32 -11.99
N SER A 135 6.52 5.14 -11.57
CA SER A 135 5.91 3.83 -11.45
C SER A 135 5.98 3.14 -12.81
N GLN A 136 6.75 2.06 -12.92
CA GLN A 136 6.77 1.19 -14.10
C GLN A 136 5.55 0.26 -14.17
N ASN A 137 4.50 0.53 -13.37
CA ASN A 137 3.24 -0.17 -13.54
C ASN A 137 2.44 0.54 -14.63
N SER A 138 2.68 0.17 -15.89
CA SER A 138 1.75 0.44 -16.99
C SER A 138 0.49 -0.38 -16.72
N ALA A 139 -0.38 0.14 -15.86
CA ALA A 139 -1.74 -0.33 -15.76
C ALA A 139 -2.46 0.12 -17.03
N ASP A 140 -2.55 -0.78 -18.01
CA ASP A 140 -3.37 -0.61 -19.19
C ASP A 140 -4.84 -0.56 -18.74
N TYR A 141 -5.34 0.64 -18.48
CA TYR A 141 -6.76 0.85 -18.22
C TYR A 141 -7.51 0.77 -19.55
N VAL A 142 -8.20 -0.35 -19.78
CA VAL A 142 -9.22 -0.45 -20.83
C VAL A 142 -10.49 0.20 -20.30
N LEU A 143 -10.90 1.32 -20.89
CA LEU A 143 -12.23 1.90 -20.68
C LEU A 143 -13.27 0.95 -21.26
N VAL A 144 -13.91 0.18 -20.39
CA VAL A 144 -15.07 -0.64 -20.79
C VAL A 144 -16.27 0.29 -20.89
N GLU A 145 -16.74 0.53 -22.12
CA GLU A 145 -18.00 1.22 -22.36
C GLU A 145 -19.13 0.36 -21.81
N ARG A 146 -19.71 0.80 -20.69
CA ARG A 146 -20.83 0.12 -20.06
C ARG A 146 -22.04 0.33 -20.98
N PRO A 147 -22.65 -0.72 -21.57
CA PRO A 147 -23.89 -0.52 -22.31
C PRO A 147 -24.92 0.06 -21.33
N ALA A 148 -25.57 1.14 -21.76
CA ALA A 148 -26.64 1.76 -20.99
C ALA A 148 -27.66 0.69 -20.64
N SER A 149 -27.77 0.38 -19.34
CA SER A 149 -28.79 -0.49 -18.78
C SER A 149 -30.16 -0.03 -19.28
N SER A 150 -30.80 -0.89 -20.06
CA SER A 150 -32.20 -0.88 -20.49
C SER A 150 -33.07 0.19 -19.83
N ARG A 151 -33.31 1.30 -20.54
CA ARG A 151 -34.40 2.20 -20.21
C ARG A 151 -35.67 1.59 -20.82
N THR A 152 -36.45 0.96 -19.97
CA THR A 152 -37.84 0.59 -20.20
C THR A 152 -38.59 1.73 -20.90
N VAL A 153 -39.05 1.48 -22.11
CA VAL A 153 -40.18 2.19 -22.72
C VAL A 153 -41.26 1.15 -22.93
N GLU A 154 -41.99 0.89 -21.84
CA GLU A 154 -43.42 0.69 -21.99
C GLU A 154 -44.02 2.04 -22.38
N ALA A 155 -44.55 2.12 -23.60
CA ALA A 155 -45.61 3.07 -23.95
C ALA A 155 -46.23 2.64 -25.29
N GLU A 156 -47.46 2.12 -25.16
CA GLU A 156 -48.60 2.53 -25.98
C GLU A 156 -48.66 2.03 -27.43
N LYS A 157 -49.37 0.91 -27.59
CA LYS A 157 -50.04 0.52 -28.83
C LYS A 157 -51.47 1.09 -28.78
N ALA A 158 -51.75 2.05 -29.63
CA ALA A 158 -53.11 2.42 -30.08
C ALA A 158 -53.23 2.03 -31.56
#